data_AF-K6Z4T5-F1
#
_entry.id   AF-K6Z4T5-F1
#
_cell.length_a   1.000
_cell.length_b   1.000
_cell.length_c   1.000
_cell.angle_alpha   90.00
_cell.angle_beta   90.00
_cell.angle_gamma   90.00
#
_symmetry.space_group_name_H-M   'P 1'
#
loop_
_entity.id
_entity.type
_entity.pdbx_description
1 polymer ?
#
loop_
_entity_poly.entity_id
_entity_poly.type
_entity_poly.pdbx_seq_one_letter_code
_entity_poly.pdbx_strand_id
1 'polypeptide(L)'
;MEKVVLSILLGAKRVIKQMILVLGLCSMFNPPAFSQVEKSFQLVKAKTIDRYLALQFPIDKSFQGTEATFSDAKIRIDTLDQSIKLRMTVTANSAQQILIAKLVFTGVMQYDQFSESYQFEKLLLDSFKIEHDSYSDSQPTIKMIKQSLINDFDNIVLFNLTEINTLSPRRPADQIEIFLNQLRFIWH
;
A
#
# COMPACT_ATOMS: atom_id res chain seq x y z
N MET A 1 8.21 60.09 4.89
CA MET A 1 7.37 59.74 3.71
C MET A 1 5.86 59.78 4.01
N GLU A 2 5.41 60.39 5.12
CA GLU A 2 3.97 60.47 5.47
C GLU A 2 3.25 61.69 4.87
N LYS A 3 3.98 62.76 4.52
CA LYS A 3 3.38 64.01 4.04
C LYS A 3 2.84 63.95 2.59
N VAL A 4 3.26 62.96 1.80
CA VAL A 4 2.84 62.82 0.39
C VAL A 4 1.50 62.10 0.25
N VAL A 5 1.13 61.26 1.23
CA VAL A 5 -0.13 60.50 1.17
C VAL A 5 -1.32 61.38 1.55
N LEU A 6 -1.13 62.35 2.46
CA LEU A 6 -2.22 63.22 2.91
C LEU A 6 -2.68 64.23 1.84
N SER A 7 -1.78 64.69 0.96
CA SER A 7 -2.11 65.64 -0.12
C SER A 7 -2.92 65.00 -1.26
N ILE A 8 -2.75 63.70 -1.49
CA ILE A 8 -3.52 62.95 -2.50
C ILE A 8 -4.97 62.74 -2.04
N LEU A 9 -5.20 62.56 -0.74
CA LEU A 9 -6.54 62.39 -0.16
C LEU A 9 -7.36 63.68 -0.12
N LEU A 10 -6.76 64.87 -0.08
CA LEU A 10 -7.52 66.14 -0.03
C LEU A 10 -7.92 66.65 -1.42
N GLY A 11 -7.19 66.29 -2.49
CA GLY A 11 -7.48 66.74 -3.87
C GLY A 11 -8.27 65.77 -4.76
N ALA A 12 -8.54 64.55 -4.29
CA ALA A 12 -9.18 63.53 -5.12
C ALA A 12 -10.72 63.70 -5.21
N LYS A 13 -11.27 63.60 -6.43
CA LYS A 13 -12.72 63.57 -6.70
C LYS A 13 -13.41 62.51 -5.84
N ARG A 14 -14.63 62.80 -5.38
CA ARG A 14 -15.45 61.99 -4.43
C ARG A 14 -15.48 60.48 -4.75
N VAL A 15 -15.41 60.13 -6.04
CA VAL A 15 -15.40 58.75 -6.55
C VAL A 15 -14.12 57.98 -6.16
N ILE A 16 -12.96 58.63 -6.19
CA ILE A 16 -11.66 58.02 -5.86
C ILE A 16 -11.57 57.72 -4.36
N LYS A 17 -12.13 58.60 -3.52
CA LYS A 17 -12.26 58.36 -2.07
C LYS A 17 -13.12 57.15 -1.75
N GLN A 18 -14.22 56.97 -2.49
CA GLN A 18 -15.11 55.82 -2.31
C GLN A 18 -14.42 54.51 -2.75
N MET A 19 -13.64 54.52 -3.84
CA MET A 19 -12.89 53.34 -4.26
C MET A 19 -11.82 52.91 -3.23
N ILE A 20 -11.08 53.85 -2.65
CA ILE A 20 -10.06 53.53 -1.64
C ILE A 20 -10.72 52.96 -0.37
N LEU A 21 -11.89 53.48 0.01
CA LEU A 21 -12.64 52.98 1.16
C LEU A 21 -13.18 51.56 0.93
N VAL A 22 -13.67 51.25 -0.28
CA VAL A 22 -14.13 49.90 -0.65
C VAL A 22 -12.97 48.90 -0.69
N LEU A 23 -11.81 49.30 -1.23
CA LEU A 23 -10.60 48.46 -1.24
C LEU A 23 -10.07 48.19 0.18
N GLY A 24 -10.14 49.17 1.08
CA GLY A 24 -9.81 49.00 2.50
C GLY A 24 -10.75 48.04 3.23
N LEU A 25 -12.06 48.12 2.96
CA LEU A 25 -13.06 47.22 3.53
C LEU A 25 -12.92 45.77 3.04
N CYS A 26 -12.51 45.54 1.79
CA CYS A 26 -12.25 44.18 1.29
C CYS A 26 -11.02 43.52 1.94
N SER A 27 -10.04 44.30 2.40
CA SER A 27 -8.83 43.76 3.06
C SER A 27 -9.06 43.30 4.51
N MET A 28 -10.18 43.70 5.13
CA MET A 28 -10.54 43.29 6.50
C MET A 28 -11.51 42.11 6.55
N PHE A 29 -11.93 41.58 5.40
CA PHE A 29 -12.75 40.36 5.28
C PHE A 29 -11.90 39.16 4.80
N ASN A 30 -10.67 39.03 5.30
CA ASN A 30 -10.01 37.73 5.27
C ASN A 30 -10.56 36.92 6.44
N PRO A 31 -11.46 35.93 6.23
CA PRO A 31 -11.73 34.98 7.29
C PRO A 31 -10.39 34.35 7.70
N PRO A 32 -10.18 34.03 9.00
CA PRO A 32 -9.02 33.25 9.37
C PRO A 32 -9.03 32.01 8.49
N ALA A 33 -8.00 31.86 7.66
CA ALA A 33 -7.76 30.63 6.93
C ALA A 33 -7.47 29.58 7.99
N PHE A 34 -8.52 28.92 8.47
CA PHE A 34 -8.38 27.71 9.23
C PHE A 34 -7.64 26.75 8.32
N SER A 35 -6.35 26.53 8.63
CA SER A 35 -5.62 25.37 8.16
C SER A 35 -6.32 24.16 8.79
N GLN A 36 -7.46 23.77 8.20
CA GLN A 36 -7.88 22.40 8.31
C GLN A 36 -6.76 21.61 7.68
N VAL A 37 -6.03 20.88 8.51
CA VAL A 37 -5.16 19.81 8.04
C VAL A 37 -6.03 18.92 7.18
N GLU A 38 -5.92 19.09 5.85
CA GLU A 38 -6.72 18.35 4.89
C GLU A 38 -6.25 16.91 4.97
N LYS A 39 -6.98 16.10 5.73
CA LYS A 39 -6.68 14.68 5.88
C LYS A 39 -6.84 14.03 4.51
N SER A 40 -5.72 13.79 3.85
CA SER A 40 -5.72 13.01 2.61
C SER A 40 -5.84 11.53 2.97
N PHE A 41 -6.65 10.80 2.18
CA PHE A 41 -6.78 9.37 2.34
C PHE A 41 -6.84 8.67 0.98
N GLN A 42 -6.36 7.44 0.94
CA GLN A 42 -6.40 6.59 -0.24
C GLN A 42 -6.97 5.23 0.14
N LEU A 43 -7.96 4.76 -0.63
CA LEU A 43 -8.49 3.42 -0.50
C LEU A 43 -7.80 2.48 -1.49
N VAL A 44 -7.33 1.35 -0.99
CA VAL A 44 -6.73 0.28 -1.79
C VAL A 44 -7.53 -1.00 -1.58
N LYS A 45 -8.20 -1.47 -2.63
CA LYS A 45 -9.02 -2.69 -2.57
C LYS A 45 -8.15 -3.94 -2.71
N ALA A 46 -8.55 -5.05 -2.09
CA ALA A 46 -7.90 -6.35 -2.24
C ALA A 46 -7.68 -6.73 -3.71
N LYS A 47 -8.68 -6.50 -4.57
CA LYS A 47 -8.60 -6.74 -6.02
C LYS A 47 -7.50 -5.92 -6.72
N THR A 48 -7.15 -4.74 -6.20
CA THR A 48 -6.02 -3.97 -6.72
C THR A 48 -4.72 -4.67 -6.35
N ILE A 49 -4.55 -5.05 -5.09
CA ILE A 49 -3.37 -5.78 -4.58
C ILE A 49 -3.21 -7.11 -5.34
N ASP A 50 -4.28 -7.89 -5.51
CA ASP A 50 -4.26 -9.16 -6.25
C ASP A 50 -3.78 -8.99 -7.70
N ARG A 51 -4.07 -7.85 -8.33
CA ARG A 51 -3.58 -7.55 -9.68
C ARG A 51 -2.07 -7.38 -9.71
N TYR A 52 -1.51 -6.70 -8.72
CA TYR A 52 -0.06 -6.53 -8.56
C TYR A 52 0.64 -7.84 -8.23
N LEU A 53 0.02 -8.66 -7.38
CA LEU A 53 0.51 -10.01 -7.10
C LEU A 53 0.53 -10.85 -8.39
N ALA A 54 -0.51 -10.79 -9.21
CA ALA A 54 -0.55 -11.50 -10.49
C ALA A 54 0.52 -11.06 -11.51
N LEU A 55 1.18 -9.91 -11.32
CA LEU A 55 2.32 -9.48 -12.15
C LEU A 55 3.65 -10.10 -11.70
N GLN A 56 3.74 -10.55 -10.44
CA GLN A 56 4.94 -11.14 -9.85
C GLN A 56 4.92 -12.66 -9.86
N PHE A 57 3.74 -13.27 -9.90
CA PHE A 57 3.55 -14.72 -9.88
C PHE A 57 3.18 -15.25 -11.28
N PRO A 58 3.60 -16.47 -11.66
CA PRO A 58 4.27 -17.47 -10.83
C PRO A 58 5.75 -17.16 -10.55
N ILE A 59 6.25 -17.68 -9.42
CA ILE A 59 7.66 -17.62 -9.03
C ILE A 59 8.17 -19.05 -8.89
N ASP A 60 9.21 -19.39 -9.65
CA ASP A 60 9.90 -20.66 -9.54
C ASP A 60 11.07 -20.52 -8.56
N LYS A 61 11.18 -21.47 -7.62
CA LYS A 61 12.32 -21.57 -6.71
C LYS A 61 12.82 -23.01 -6.69
N SER A 62 14.14 -23.16 -6.62
CA SER A 62 14.80 -24.44 -6.46
C SER A 62 15.35 -24.57 -5.05
N PHE A 63 15.03 -25.67 -4.37
CA PHE A 63 15.37 -25.94 -2.99
C PHE A 63 16.11 -27.28 -2.90
N GLN A 64 17.44 -27.23 -2.85
CA GLN A 64 18.30 -28.42 -2.73
C GLN A 64 17.98 -29.51 -3.77
N GLY A 65 17.64 -29.11 -5.01
CA GLY A 65 17.28 -30.03 -6.10
C GLY A 65 15.78 -30.31 -6.24
N THR A 66 14.93 -29.79 -5.35
CA THR A 66 13.47 -29.79 -5.51
C THR A 66 13.02 -28.48 -6.15
N GLU A 67 12.40 -28.54 -7.33
CA GLU A 67 11.79 -27.36 -7.94
C GLU A 67 10.35 -27.20 -7.46
N ALA A 68 10.01 -25.97 -7.08
CA ALA A 68 8.66 -25.61 -6.65
C ALA A 68 8.23 -24.29 -7.31
N THR A 69 7.05 -24.31 -7.89
CA THR A 69 6.39 -23.13 -8.45
C THR A 69 5.37 -22.61 -7.46
N PHE A 70 5.50 -21.34 -7.08
CA PHE A 70 4.51 -20.61 -6.30
C PHE A 70 3.60 -19.85 -7.25
N SER A 71 2.29 -19.99 -7.09
CA SER A 71 1.29 -19.39 -7.98
C SER A 71 0.03 -18.97 -7.22
N ASP A 72 -0.92 -18.37 -7.96
CA ASP A 72 -2.24 -17.97 -7.44
C ASP A 72 -2.18 -17.09 -6.18
N ALA A 73 -1.18 -16.21 -6.10
CA ALA A 73 -0.98 -15.32 -4.98
C ALA A 73 -2.16 -14.35 -4.84
N LYS A 74 -2.78 -14.33 -3.66
CA LYS A 74 -3.92 -13.48 -3.32
C LYS A 74 -3.84 -12.95 -1.91
N ILE A 75 -4.23 -11.70 -1.73
CA ILE A 75 -4.34 -11.09 -0.42
C ILE A 75 -5.68 -11.46 0.23
N ARG A 76 -5.65 -11.75 1.53
CA ARG A 76 -6.83 -11.82 2.39
C ARG A 76 -6.73 -10.73 3.42
N ILE A 77 -7.69 -9.83 3.40
CA ILE A 77 -7.84 -8.76 4.39
C ILE A 77 -8.92 -9.24 5.38
N ASP A 78 -8.54 -9.53 6.61
CA ASP A 78 -9.44 -10.00 7.65
C ASP A 78 -9.79 -8.86 8.62
N THR A 79 -11.06 -8.45 8.61
CA THR A 79 -11.56 -7.37 9.45
C THR A 79 -11.75 -7.75 10.90
N LEU A 80 -11.97 -9.04 11.19
CA LEU A 80 -12.17 -9.51 12.57
C LEU A 80 -10.83 -9.52 13.30
N ASP A 81 -9.81 -10.07 12.65
CA ASP A 81 -8.47 -10.19 13.21
C ASP A 81 -7.63 -8.93 12.99
N GLN A 82 -8.18 -7.91 12.30
CA GLN A 82 -7.46 -6.70 11.87
C GLN A 82 -6.10 -7.05 11.24
N SER A 83 -6.10 -8.04 10.34
CA SER A 83 -4.87 -8.61 9.79
C SER A 83 -4.93 -8.76 8.28
N ILE A 84 -3.74 -8.81 7.69
CA ILE A 84 -3.56 -9.08 6.27
C ILE A 84 -2.77 -10.38 6.16
N LYS A 85 -3.26 -11.31 5.34
CA LYS A 85 -2.61 -12.58 5.06
C LYS A 85 -2.42 -12.76 3.57
N LEU A 86 -1.34 -13.42 3.18
CA LEU A 86 -1.10 -13.80 1.80
C LEU A 86 -1.41 -15.27 1.63
N ARG A 87 -2.18 -15.61 0.58
CA ARG A 87 -2.43 -16.98 0.19
C ARG A 87 -1.76 -17.26 -1.14
N MET A 88 -1.22 -18.46 -1.29
CA MET A 88 -0.66 -18.92 -2.56
C MET A 88 -0.78 -20.44 -2.66
N THR A 89 -0.60 -20.94 -3.87
CA THR A 89 -0.47 -22.37 -4.15
C THR A 89 1.02 -22.66 -4.40
N VAL A 90 1.54 -23.75 -3.84
CA VAL A 90 2.82 -24.32 -4.26
C VAL A 90 2.57 -25.60 -5.01
N THR A 91 3.27 -25.77 -6.12
CA THR A 91 3.34 -27.02 -6.88
C THR A 91 4.79 -27.46 -6.95
N ALA A 92 5.09 -28.65 -6.44
CA ALA A 92 6.41 -29.26 -6.55
C ALA A 92 6.33 -30.54 -7.39
N ASN A 93 7.14 -30.60 -8.44
CA ASN A 93 7.14 -31.69 -9.41
C ASN A 93 8.51 -32.36 -9.46
N SER A 94 8.55 -33.69 -9.39
CA SER A 94 9.77 -34.47 -9.61
C SER A 94 9.40 -35.82 -10.22
N ALA A 95 10.03 -36.17 -11.35
CA ALA A 95 9.95 -37.50 -11.97
C ALA A 95 8.55 -38.16 -11.90
N GLN A 96 7.54 -37.49 -12.47
CA GLN A 96 6.12 -37.89 -12.50
C GLN A 96 5.33 -37.84 -11.19
N GLN A 97 5.93 -37.41 -10.07
CA GLN A 97 5.23 -37.15 -8.81
C GLN A 97 4.96 -35.65 -8.65
N ILE A 98 3.79 -35.34 -8.10
CA ILE A 98 3.29 -33.98 -7.91
C ILE A 98 2.80 -33.79 -6.48
N LEU A 99 3.16 -32.67 -5.88
CA LEU A 99 2.66 -32.19 -4.62
C LEU A 99 2.06 -30.80 -4.85
N ILE A 100 0.78 -30.63 -4.53
CA ILE A 100 0.09 -29.34 -4.57
C ILE A 100 -0.37 -29.02 -3.15
N ALA A 101 0.03 -27.85 -2.64
CA ALA A 101 -0.41 -27.38 -1.34
C ALA A 101 -0.81 -25.90 -1.39
N LYS A 102 -1.79 -25.53 -0.55
CA LYS A 102 -2.16 -24.14 -0.27
C LYS A 102 -1.40 -23.67 0.95
N LEU A 103 -0.79 -22.50 0.81
CA LEU A 103 -0.05 -21.83 1.85
C LEU A 103 -0.78 -20.56 2.26
N VAL A 104 -0.69 -20.27 3.56
CA VAL A 104 -1.11 -18.99 4.12
C VAL A 104 0.08 -18.42 4.85
N PHE A 105 0.44 -17.19 4.53
CA PHE A 105 1.49 -16.43 5.18
C PHE A 105 0.88 -15.26 5.95
N THR A 106 1.43 -15.03 7.12
CA THR A 106 1.37 -13.76 7.83
C THR A 106 2.64 -12.98 7.54
N GLY A 107 2.65 -11.68 7.85
CA GLY A 107 3.79 -10.82 7.59
C GLY A 107 3.51 -9.40 8.06
N VAL A 108 4.48 -8.52 7.84
CA VAL A 108 4.37 -7.10 8.16
C VAL A 108 4.23 -6.33 6.86
N MET A 109 3.17 -5.53 6.75
CA MET A 109 3.05 -4.60 5.64
C MET A 109 3.86 -3.34 5.95
N GLN A 110 4.88 -3.08 5.15
CA GLN A 110 5.82 -1.99 5.38
C GLN A 110 5.97 -1.14 4.13
N TYR A 111 6.15 0.16 4.30
CA TYR A 111 6.46 1.07 3.20
C TYR A 111 7.97 1.10 2.98
N ASP A 112 8.40 0.77 1.77
CA ASP A 112 9.79 0.93 1.35
C ASP A 112 9.96 2.29 0.66
N GLN A 113 10.82 3.13 1.23
CA GLN A 113 11.06 4.49 0.73
C GLN A 113 11.78 4.52 -0.61
N PHE A 114 12.61 3.52 -0.91
CA PHE A 114 13.40 3.50 -2.13
C PHE A 114 12.57 3.14 -3.36
N SER A 115 11.76 2.08 -3.25
CA SER A 115 10.82 1.65 -4.30
C SER A 115 9.48 2.39 -4.27
N GLU A 116 9.27 3.27 -3.29
CA GLU A 116 8.02 3.99 -3.03
C GLU A 116 6.79 3.07 -2.96
N SER A 117 6.96 1.83 -2.47
CA SER A 117 5.95 0.78 -2.51
C SER A 117 5.62 0.22 -1.14
N TYR A 118 4.39 -0.31 -0.98
CA TYR A 118 4.08 -1.15 0.17
C TYR A 118 4.47 -2.58 -0.15
N GLN A 119 5.27 -3.17 0.74
CA GLN A 119 5.76 -4.54 0.64
C GLN A 119 5.20 -5.36 1.79
N PHE A 120 5.07 -6.66 1.56
CA PHE A 120 4.78 -7.65 2.58
C PHE A 120 6.08 -8.34 2.95
N GLU A 121 6.62 -7.95 4.10
CA GLU A 121 7.92 -8.38 4.60
C GLU A 121 7.78 -9.39 5.74
N LYS A 122 8.90 -10.03 6.09
CA LYS A 122 8.98 -10.97 7.23
C LYS A 122 7.88 -12.02 7.16
N LEU A 123 7.74 -12.65 6.00
CA LEU A 123 6.71 -13.64 5.75
C LEU A 123 6.91 -14.84 6.68
N LEU A 124 5.85 -15.21 7.39
CA LEU A 124 5.81 -16.36 8.28
C LEU A 124 4.69 -17.28 7.84
N LEU A 125 5.03 -18.55 7.62
CA LEU A 125 4.08 -19.58 7.23
C LEU A 125 3.11 -19.87 8.38
N ASP A 126 1.86 -19.46 8.22
CA ASP A 126 0.76 -19.66 9.18
C ASP A 126 0.07 -21.02 8.96
N SER A 127 -0.12 -21.42 7.69
CA SER A 127 -0.75 -22.69 7.35
C SER A 127 -0.15 -23.28 6.08
N PHE A 128 -0.01 -24.62 6.08
CA PHE A 128 0.38 -25.41 4.92
C PHE A 128 -0.59 -26.58 4.80
N LYS A 129 -1.46 -26.54 3.79
CA LYS A 129 -2.49 -27.56 3.57
C LYS A 129 -2.25 -28.25 2.24
N ILE A 130 -2.02 -29.56 2.29
CA ILE A 130 -1.90 -30.40 1.10
C ILE A 130 -3.28 -30.52 0.44
N GLU A 131 -3.34 -30.26 -0.85
CA GLU A 131 -4.55 -30.42 -1.67
C GLU A 131 -4.42 -31.64 -2.59
N HIS A 132 -3.21 -31.94 -3.07
CA HIS A 132 -2.90 -33.15 -3.83
C HIS A 132 -1.47 -33.62 -3.53
N ASP A 133 -1.28 -34.93 -3.46
CA ASP A 133 0.01 -35.54 -3.22
C ASP A 133 0.05 -36.92 -3.87
N SER A 134 0.95 -37.09 -4.84
CA SER A 134 1.16 -38.35 -5.54
C SER A 134 2.51 -38.99 -5.19
N TYR A 135 3.27 -38.43 -4.24
CA TYR A 135 4.51 -39.03 -3.78
C TYR A 135 4.21 -40.26 -2.92
N SER A 136 5.09 -41.25 -2.96
CA SER A 136 5.06 -42.35 -1.99
C SER A 136 5.44 -41.88 -0.59
N ASP A 137 6.34 -40.89 -0.51
CA ASP A 137 6.67 -40.14 0.70
C ASP A 137 6.99 -38.67 0.33
N SER A 138 6.09 -37.76 0.67
CA SER A 138 6.24 -36.32 0.41
C SER A 138 6.88 -35.55 1.56
N GLN A 139 7.13 -36.18 2.72
CA GLN A 139 7.63 -35.46 3.89
C GLN A 139 8.98 -34.76 3.66
N PRO A 140 9.97 -35.36 2.95
CA PRO A 140 11.21 -34.67 2.63
C PRO A 140 10.98 -33.40 1.79
N THR A 141 10.16 -33.51 0.75
CA THR A 141 9.78 -32.41 -0.14
C THR A 141 9.09 -31.28 0.62
N ILE A 142 8.10 -31.62 1.45
CA ILE A 142 7.37 -30.65 2.30
C ILE A 142 8.34 -29.94 3.24
N LYS A 143 9.25 -30.68 3.87
CA LYS A 143 10.23 -30.12 4.81
C LYS A 143 11.17 -29.14 4.10
N MET A 144 11.68 -29.50 2.92
CA MET A 144 12.53 -28.62 2.12
C MET A 144 11.80 -27.32 1.73
N ILE A 145 10.58 -27.42 1.21
CA ILE A 145 9.76 -26.25 0.85
C ILE A 145 9.57 -25.34 2.07
N LYS A 146 9.17 -25.89 3.22
CA LYS A 146 8.95 -25.10 4.45
C LYS A 146 10.22 -24.42 4.95
N GLN A 147 11.36 -25.12 4.92
CA GLN A 147 12.64 -24.56 5.38
C GLN A 147 13.12 -23.42 4.48
N SER A 148 13.00 -23.57 3.16
CA SER A 148 13.42 -22.52 2.25
C SER A 148 12.48 -21.32 2.23
N LEU A 149 11.18 -21.51 2.46
CA LEU A 149 10.25 -20.40 2.67
C LEU A 149 10.64 -19.49 3.84
N ILE A 150 11.28 -20.05 4.88
CA ILE A 150 11.73 -19.30 6.06
C ILE A 150 13.01 -18.49 5.75
N ASN A 151 13.88 -19.00 4.87
CA ASN A 151 15.21 -18.45 4.66
C ASN A 151 15.34 -17.57 3.41
N ASP A 152 14.61 -17.89 2.33
CA ASP A 152 14.92 -17.43 0.97
C ASP A 152 13.73 -16.80 0.22
N PHE A 153 12.60 -16.57 0.90
CA PHE A 153 11.45 -15.92 0.28
C PHE A 153 11.59 -14.41 0.35
N ASP A 154 11.72 -13.77 -0.81
CA ASP A 154 11.91 -12.33 -0.93
C ASP A 154 10.68 -11.54 -0.44
N ASN A 155 10.89 -10.28 -0.10
CA ASN A 155 9.80 -9.35 0.18
C ASN A 155 8.87 -9.27 -1.06
N ILE A 156 7.56 -9.30 -0.83
CA ILE A 156 6.58 -9.26 -1.92
C ILE A 156 6.04 -7.85 -2.04
N VAL A 157 6.18 -7.25 -3.22
CA VAL A 157 5.60 -5.93 -3.48
C VAL A 157 4.08 -6.06 -3.57
N LEU A 158 3.34 -5.36 -2.72
CA LEU A 158 1.87 -5.40 -2.76
C LEU A 158 1.33 -4.42 -3.81
N PHE A 159 1.86 -3.18 -3.83
CA PHE A 159 1.50 -2.13 -4.80
C PHE A 159 2.36 -0.88 -4.57
N ASN A 160 2.40 -0.01 -5.57
CA ASN A 160 2.87 1.37 -5.44
C ASN A 160 1.66 2.32 -5.37
N LEU A 161 1.64 3.23 -4.39
CA LEU A 161 0.54 4.20 -4.24
C LEU A 161 0.43 5.16 -5.42
N THR A 162 1.55 5.58 -5.98
CA THR A 162 1.59 6.55 -7.10
C THR A 162 1.01 5.97 -8.39
N GLU A 163 1.09 4.65 -8.56
CA GLU A 163 0.48 3.94 -9.68
C GLU A 163 -1.05 3.78 -9.53
N ILE A 164 -1.55 3.83 -8.29
CA ILE A 164 -3.00 3.83 -8.00
C ILE A 164 -3.55 5.24 -8.16
N ASN A 165 -2.87 6.24 -7.61
CA ASN A 165 -3.25 7.64 -7.67
C ASN A 165 -1.97 8.50 -7.61
N THR A 166 -1.71 9.25 -8.69
CA THR A 166 -0.51 10.07 -8.86
C THR A 166 -0.38 11.22 -7.87
N LEU A 167 -1.49 11.61 -7.21
CA LEU A 167 -1.50 12.63 -6.15
C LEU A 167 -1.24 12.04 -4.76
N SER A 168 -1.07 10.72 -4.64
CA SER A 168 -0.80 10.07 -3.36
C SER A 168 0.56 10.51 -2.79
N PRO A 169 0.67 10.71 -1.47
CA PRO A 169 1.95 11.00 -0.85
C PRO A 169 2.98 9.88 -1.06
N ARG A 170 4.22 10.26 -1.37
CA ARG A 170 5.39 9.35 -1.49
C ARG A 170 6.08 9.15 -0.14
N ARG A 171 5.28 8.84 0.88
CA ARG A 171 5.72 8.63 2.26
C ARG A 171 4.81 7.57 2.91
N PRO A 172 5.28 6.88 3.97
CA PRO A 172 4.40 5.98 4.72
C PRO A 172 3.16 6.72 5.20
N ALA A 173 2.03 6.02 5.23
CA ALA A 173 0.80 6.51 5.83
C ALA A 173 0.98 6.60 7.34
N ASP A 174 0.42 7.65 7.94
CA ASP A 174 0.45 7.83 9.39
C ASP A 174 -0.43 6.79 10.08
N GLN A 175 -1.50 6.37 9.40
CA GLN A 175 -2.40 5.32 9.85
C GLN A 175 -2.90 4.49 8.67
N ILE A 176 -3.05 3.18 8.89
CA ILE A 176 -3.67 2.26 7.96
C ILE A 176 -4.83 1.56 8.67
N GLU A 177 -6.03 1.72 8.15
CA GLU A 177 -7.24 1.08 8.68
C GLU A 177 -7.66 -0.08 7.78
N ILE A 178 -8.04 -1.20 8.42
CA ILE A 178 -8.51 -2.41 7.72
C ILE A 178 -10.03 -2.41 7.68
N PHE A 179 -10.57 -2.47 6.46
CA PHE A 179 -12.00 -2.59 6.17
C PHE A 179 -12.26 -3.82 5.32
N LEU A 180 -13.54 -4.16 5.15
CA LEU A 180 -13.94 -5.34 4.39
C LEU A 180 -13.37 -5.28 2.96
N ASN A 181 -12.43 -6.17 2.66
CA ASN A 181 -11.73 -6.28 1.38
C ASN A 181 -10.98 -5.02 0.91
N GLN A 182 -10.63 -4.11 1.82
CA GLN A 182 -9.90 -2.90 1.46
C GLN A 182 -9.09 -2.32 2.63
N LEU A 183 -8.05 -1.57 2.29
CA LEU A 183 -7.21 -0.83 3.23
C LEU A 183 -7.43 0.66 3.00
N ARG A 184 -7.49 1.44 4.07
CA ARG A 184 -7.53 2.90 4.02
C ARG A 184 -6.25 3.47 4.58
N PHE A 185 -5.49 4.13 3.73
CA PHE A 185 -4.27 4.84 4.08
C PHE A 185 -4.63 6.28 4.39
N ILE A 186 -4.14 6.80 5.52
CA ILE A 186 -4.46 8.14 6.01
C ILE A 186 -3.16 8.90 6.26
N TRP A 187 -3.11 10.14 5.81
CA TRP A 187 -2.03 11.09 6.07
C TRP A 187 -2.59 12.35 6.74
N HIS A 188 -1.88 12.81 7.78
CA HIS A 188 -2.10 14.08 8.47
C HIS A 188 -1.12 15.14 7.99
#